data_AF-A0AAJ0WE18-F1
#
_entry.id   AF-A0AAJ0WE18-F1
#
_cell.length_a   1.000
_cell.length_b   1.000
_cell.length_c   1.000
_cell.angle_alpha   90.00
_cell.angle_beta   90.00
_cell.angle_gamma   90.00
#
_symmetry.space_group_name_H-M   'P 1'
#
loop_
_entity.id
_entity.type
_entity.pdbx_description
1 polymer ?
#
loop_
_entity_poly.entity_id
_entity_poly.type
_entity_poly.pdbx_seq_one_letter_code
_entity_poly.pdbx_strand_id
1 'polypeptide(L)'
;MEETILEKSVFEEVPTEKIYTEKAIRVGTFLGGPLVAGYFMAENFKVFGDSEKAKKTWIITILATLCIFALIFFIPENISDKIPNIVFPLIYMSIAAYYTKLYQEKQINEHIENGGEHFNWGRTIVISIIGISILLGAVFSAYFLTETANGRLTESTKTYGAMKHEIAYQNNINENEVDKIAEVFQKTTFFDDAITKYVYLEKINNNYEISISCNESVKDDVIASQPFVDLRNDMQKFFPDNKIIFKLVVNDLNNMVKRIE
;
A
#
# COMPACT_ATOMS: atom_id res chain seq x y z
N MET A 1 -40.94 62.81 3.72
CA MET A 1 -40.22 61.59 3.31
C MET A 1 -39.40 61.17 4.50
N GLU A 2 -39.98 60.32 5.34
CA GLU A 2 -39.27 59.72 6.48
C GLU A 2 -38.36 58.64 5.95
N GLU A 3 -37.05 58.80 6.17
CA GLU A 3 -36.08 57.72 6.08
C GLU A 3 -36.37 56.73 7.20
N THR A 4 -36.94 55.57 6.84
CA THR A 4 -36.97 54.40 7.72
C THR A 4 -35.55 53.86 7.85
N ILE A 5 -34.85 54.29 8.89
CA ILE A 5 -33.65 53.63 9.40
C ILE A 5 -34.10 52.26 9.92
N LEU A 6 -33.81 51.19 9.19
CA LEU A 6 -33.91 49.82 9.71
C LEU A 6 -32.87 49.67 10.82
N GLU A 7 -33.32 49.74 12.08
CA GLU A 7 -32.52 49.31 13.23
C GLU A 7 -32.15 47.83 13.05
N LYS A 8 -30.86 47.58 12.78
CA LYS A 8 -30.28 46.24 12.85
C LYS A 8 -30.32 45.81 14.33
N SER A 9 -31.01 44.71 14.65
CA SER A 9 -31.18 44.28 16.04
C SER A 9 -29.82 44.07 16.72
N VAL A 10 -29.61 44.75 17.84
CA VAL A 10 -28.33 44.92 18.56
C VAL A 10 -27.78 43.62 19.21
N PHE A 11 -28.45 42.49 19.04
CA PHE A 11 -28.02 41.21 19.60
C PHE A 11 -28.08 40.10 18.54
N GLU A 12 -27.11 40.08 17.62
CA GLU A 12 -26.75 38.81 16.99
C GLU A 12 -26.08 37.95 18.07
N GLU A 13 -26.69 36.80 18.41
CA GLU A 13 -26.14 35.88 19.41
C GLU A 13 -24.76 35.38 18.97
N VAL A 14 -23.78 35.44 19.88
CA VAL A 14 -22.42 34.97 19.61
C VAL A 14 -22.47 33.47 19.28
N PRO A 15 -21.92 33.03 18.13
CA PRO A 15 -21.88 31.61 17.79
C PRO A 15 -21.15 30.79 18.87
N THR A 16 -21.80 29.75 19.39
CA THR A 16 -21.30 28.95 20.51
C THR A 16 -20.43 27.76 20.10
N GLU A 17 -20.60 27.26 18.87
CA GLU A 17 -19.84 26.14 18.33
C GLU A 17 -18.55 26.60 17.63
N LYS A 18 -17.55 25.72 17.58
CA LYS A 18 -16.26 26.02 16.97
C LYS A 18 -16.18 25.51 15.54
N ILE A 19 -15.53 26.29 14.68
CA ILE A 19 -15.28 25.92 13.29
C ILE A 19 -13.80 25.72 12.99
N TYR A 20 -13.50 25.09 11.87
CA TYR A 20 -12.19 25.06 11.23
C TYR A 20 -12.06 26.22 10.25
N THR A 21 -10.99 27.01 10.39
CA THR A 21 -10.69 28.11 9.46
C THR A 21 -10.18 27.58 8.12
N GLU A 22 -10.23 28.39 7.07
CA GLU A 22 -9.65 28.05 5.76
C GLU A 22 -8.18 27.62 5.87
N LYS A 23 -7.39 28.31 6.71
CA LYS A 23 -5.98 27.96 6.97
C LYS A 23 -5.84 26.59 7.63
N ALA A 24 -6.69 26.27 8.62
CA ALA A 24 -6.69 24.96 9.25
C ALA A 24 -7.07 23.86 8.25
N ILE A 25 -8.06 24.13 7.38
CA ILE A 25 -8.47 23.21 6.32
C ILE A 25 -7.31 22.94 5.37
N ARG A 26 -6.65 23.97 4.86
CA ARG A 26 -5.51 23.83 3.95
C ARG A 26 -4.36 23.04 4.57
N VAL A 27 -3.90 23.45 5.74
CA VAL A 27 -2.74 22.81 6.38
C VAL A 27 -3.05 21.38 6.80
N GLY A 28 -4.20 21.14 7.43
CA GLY A 28 -4.50 19.79 7.87
C GLY A 28 -4.86 18.85 6.73
N THR A 29 -5.41 19.38 5.63
CA THR A 29 -5.55 18.63 4.37
C THR A 29 -4.16 18.26 3.83
N PHE A 30 -3.24 19.23 3.71
CA PHE A 30 -1.89 18.96 3.21
C PHE A 30 -1.20 17.84 4.00
N LEU A 31 -1.30 17.88 5.33
CA LEU A 31 -0.69 16.89 6.23
C LEU A 31 -1.40 15.54 6.24
N GLY A 32 -2.73 15.53 6.36
CA GLY A 32 -3.52 14.33 6.64
C GLY A 32 -4.35 13.79 5.47
N GLY A 33 -4.31 14.45 4.32
CA GLY A 33 -4.97 14.03 3.09
C GLY A 33 -6.44 14.44 2.98
N PRO A 34 -7.13 13.97 1.91
CA PRO A 34 -8.49 14.39 1.58
C PRO A 34 -9.53 14.01 2.63
N LEU A 35 -9.33 12.93 3.39
CA LEU A 35 -10.23 12.55 4.50
C LEU A 35 -10.24 13.62 5.61
N VAL A 36 -9.10 14.25 5.88
CA VAL A 36 -9.00 15.33 6.87
C VAL A 36 -9.68 16.60 6.34
N ALA A 37 -9.54 16.88 5.04
CA ALA A 37 -10.33 17.93 4.38
C ALA A 37 -11.83 17.70 4.58
N GLY A 38 -12.27 16.46 4.32
CA GLY A 38 -13.66 16.04 4.47
C GLY A 38 -14.17 16.20 5.90
N TYR A 39 -13.40 15.74 6.89
CA TYR A 39 -13.75 15.91 8.30
C TYR A 39 -13.92 17.39 8.67
N PHE A 40 -12.93 18.25 8.38
CA PHE A 40 -13.02 19.67 8.75
C PHE A 40 -14.17 20.40 8.07
N MET A 41 -14.35 20.19 6.76
CA MET A 41 -15.44 20.80 6.03
C MET A 41 -16.80 20.27 6.50
N ALA A 42 -16.92 18.98 6.80
CA ALA A 42 -18.17 18.41 7.30
C ALA A 42 -18.53 18.94 8.70
N GLU A 43 -17.55 19.10 9.60
CA GLU A 43 -17.78 19.72 10.91
C GLU A 43 -18.27 21.16 10.76
N ASN A 44 -17.66 21.95 9.87
CA ASN A 44 -18.15 23.29 9.56
C ASN A 44 -19.59 23.29 9.04
N PHE A 45 -19.92 22.40 8.09
CA PHE A 45 -21.29 22.32 7.57
C PHE A 45 -22.31 21.96 8.65
N LYS A 46 -21.94 21.13 9.64
CA LYS A 46 -22.82 20.84 10.78
C LYS A 46 -23.08 22.09 11.62
N VAL A 47 -22.04 22.84 11.96
CA VAL A 47 -22.15 24.11 12.71
C VAL A 47 -23.02 25.11 11.95
N PHE A 48 -22.90 25.16 10.63
CA PHE A 48 -23.71 26.03 9.78
C PHE A 48 -25.12 25.50 9.48
N GLY A 49 -25.56 24.41 10.12
CA GLY A 49 -26.90 23.84 9.95
C GLY A 49 -27.11 23.06 8.65
N ASP A 50 -26.08 22.86 7.83
CA ASP A 50 -26.14 22.17 6.54
C ASP A 50 -25.72 20.69 6.64
N SER A 51 -26.49 19.92 7.40
CA SER A 51 -26.22 18.50 7.64
C SER A 51 -26.23 17.64 6.37
N GLU A 52 -26.94 18.06 5.32
CA GLU A 52 -26.93 17.36 4.03
C GLU A 52 -25.59 17.54 3.32
N LYS A 53 -25.06 18.78 3.26
CA LYS A 53 -23.71 19.00 2.72
C LYS A 53 -22.65 18.29 3.54
N ALA A 54 -22.77 18.23 4.87
CA ALA A 54 -21.84 17.46 5.71
C ALA A 54 -21.77 15.98 5.30
N LYS A 55 -22.92 15.33 5.06
CA LYS A 55 -22.96 13.93 4.58
C LYS A 55 -22.37 13.79 3.18
N LYS A 56 -22.72 14.69 2.25
CA LYS A 56 -22.17 14.68 0.89
C LYS A 56 -20.65 14.86 0.89
N THR A 57 -20.11 15.74 1.75
CA THR A 57 -18.67 15.94 1.91
C THR A 57 -17.96 14.66 2.32
N TRP A 58 -18.49 13.89 3.27
CA TRP A 58 -17.91 12.59 3.63
C TRP A 58 -17.88 11.61 2.46
N ILE A 59 -19.00 11.47 1.75
CA ILE A 59 -19.09 10.56 0.60
C ILE A 59 -18.07 10.96 -0.47
N ILE A 60 -18.02 12.25 -0.84
CA ILE A 60 -17.12 12.77 -1.87
C ILE A 60 -15.66 12.58 -1.47
N THR A 61 -15.30 12.88 -0.22
CA THR A 61 -13.90 12.78 0.23
C THR A 61 -13.43 11.36 0.38
N ILE A 62 -14.28 10.43 0.82
CA ILE A 62 -13.97 8.99 0.82
C ILE A 62 -13.73 8.50 -0.61
N LEU A 63 -14.64 8.82 -1.54
CA LEU A 63 -14.49 8.45 -2.95
C LEU A 63 -13.24 9.08 -3.57
N ALA A 64 -12.96 10.35 -3.29
CA ALA A 64 -11.76 11.03 -3.77
C ALA A 64 -10.48 10.38 -3.22
N THR A 65 -10.45 10.00 -1.95
CA THR A 65 -9.33 9.27 -1.36
C THR A 65 -9.11 7.92 -2.05
N LEU A 66 -10.17 7.13 -2.25
CA LEU A 66 -10.09 5.85 -2.97
C LEU A 66 -9.59 6.05 -4.41
N CYS A 67 -10.11 7.05 -5.12
CA CYS A 67 -9.68 7.38 -6.48
C CYS A 67 -8.20 7.80 -6.52
N ILE A 68 -7.72 8.62 -5.58
CA ILE A 68 -6.31 9.03 -5.52
C ILE A 68 -5.41 7.81 -5.32
N PHE A 69 -5.76 6.88 -4.42
CA PHE A 69 -4.99 5.65 -4.25
C PHE A 69 -5.01 4.78 -5.50
N ALA A 70 -6.19 4.56 -6.09
CA ALA A 70 -6.29 3.81 -7.34
C ALA A 70 -5.36 4.41 -8.41
N LEU A 71 -5.41 5.74 -8.61
CA LEU A 71 -4.53 6.42 -9.54
C LEU A 71 -3.05 6.19 -9.22
N ILE A 72 -2.64 6.30 -7.96
CA ILE A 72 -1.25 6.05 -7.54
C ILE A 72 -0.83 4.61 -7.90
N PHE A 73 -1.67 3.60 -7.63
CA PHE A 73 -1.39 2.21 -7.97
C PHE A 73 -1.35 1.92 -9.48
N PHE A 74 -2.08 2.69 -10.29
CA PHE A 74 -2.09 2.54 -11.75
C PHE A 74 -0.97 3.30 -12.46
N ILE A 75 -0.22 4.18 -11.78
CA ILE A 75 0.91 4.89 -12.38
C ILE A 75 2.10 3.93 -12.53
N PRO A 76 2.64 3.75 -13.75
CA PRO A 76 3.84 2.96 -13.98
C PRO A 76 5.07 3.50 -13.23
N GLU A 77 5.94 2.61 -12.74
CA GLU A 77 7.13 2.97 -11.95
C GLU A 77 8.05 3.99 -12.64
N ASN A 78 8.24 3.84 -13.95
CA ASN A 78 9.07 4.76 -14.76
C ASN A 78 8.53 6.20 -14.84
N ILE A 79 7.25 6.39 -14.48
CA ILE A 79 6.59 7.69 -14.40
C ILE A 79 6.55 8.16 -12.95
N SER A 80 6.19 7.29 -11.99
CA SER A 80 6.08 7.67 -10.57
C SER A 80 7.38 8.24 -10.00
N ASP A 81 8.53 7.68 -10.38
CA ASP A 81 9.84 8.11 -9.88
C ASP A 81 10.20 9.55 -10.28
N LYS A 82 9.53 10.10 -11.29
CA LYS A 82 9.74 11.48 -11.76
C LYS A 82 8.80 12.47 -11.12
N ILE A 83 7.76 12.01 -10.40
CA ILE A 83 6.76 12.88 -9.78
C ILE A 83 7.23 13.20 -8.35
N PRO A 84 7.49 14.47 -8.01
CA PRO A 84 7.83 14.82 -6.64
C PRO A 84 6.70 14.48 -5.67
N ASN A 85 7.04 13.91 -4.51
CA ASN A 85 6.07 13.45 -3.50
C ASN A 85 5.09 14.55 -3.00
N ILE A 86 5.46 15.82 -3.16
CA ILE A 86 4.65 16.98 -2.76
C ILE A 86 3.52 17.31 -3.75
N VAL A 87 3.56 16.78 -4.97
CA VAL A 87 2.59 17.12 -6.03
C VAL A 87 1.17 16.72 -5.63
N PHE A 88 0.95 15.47 -5.20
CA PHE A 88 -0.38 15.02 -4.76
C PHE A 88 -0.90 15.85 -3.57
N PRO A 89 -0.09 16.08 -2.50
CA PRO A 89 -0.44 17.01 -1.44
C PRO A 89 -0.90 18.39 -1.87
N LEU A 90 -0.19 19.00 -2.81
CA LEU A 90 -0.56 20.32 -3.29
C LEU A 90 -1.86 20.29 -4.10
N ILE A 91 -2.09 19.25 -4.91
CA ILE A 91 -3.31 19.10 -5.71
C ILE A 91 -4.53 18.99 -4.79
N TYR A 92 -4.56 18.00 -3.89
CA TYR A 92 -5.74 17.79 -3.05
C TYR A 92 -5.94 18.93 -2.04
N MET A 93 -4.87 19.59 -1.57
CA MET A 93 -4.95 20.80 -0.76
C MET A 93 -5.60 21.95 -1.53
N SER A 94 -5.19 22.15 -2.80
CA SER A 94 -5.73 23.22 -3.64
C SER A 94 -7.20 23.00 -3.94
N ILE A 95 -7.61 21.75 -4.19
CA ILE A 95 -9.01 21.36 -4.38
C ILE A 95 -9.83 21.62 -3.11
N ALA A 96 -9.34 21.19 -1.95
CA ALA A 96 -10.01 21.45 -0.68
C ALA A 96 -10.14 22.95 -0.37
N ALA A 97 -9.08 23.73 -0.64
CA ALA A 97 -9.10 25.19 -0.49
C ALA A 97 -10.14 25.83 -1.42
N TYR A 98 -10.18 25.40 -2.69
CA TYR A 98 -11.16 25.88 -3.66
C TYR A 98 -12.59 25.62 -3.20
N TYR A 99 -12.91 24.40 -2.76
CA TYR A 99 -14.25 24.07 -2.31
C TYR A 99 -14.63 24.71 -0.96
N THR A 100 -13.66 24.88 -0.06
CA THR A 100 -13.86 25.67 1.16
C THR A 100 -14.24 27.10 0.81
N LYS A 101 -13.52 27.69 -0.15
CA LYS A 101 -13.81 29.03 -0.63
C LYS A 101 -15.22 29.13 -1.23
N LEU A 102 -15.54 28.20 -2.12
CA LEU A 102 -16.82 28.18 -2.83
C LEU A 102 -18.03 28.00 -1.90
N TYR A 103 -17.93 27.16 -0.87
CA TYR A 103 -19.09 26.76 -0.07
C TYR A 103 -19.12 27.29 1.36
N GLN A 104 -17.98 27.68 1.94
CA GLN A 104 -17.86 27.99 3.36
C GLN A 104 -17.25 29.37 3.66
N GLU A 105 -16.59 30.05 2.71
CA GLU A 105 -15.90 31.33 2.96
C GLU A 105 -16.80 32.36 3.64
N LYS A 106 -17.99 32.60 3.08
CA LYS A 106 -18.94 33.57 3.62
C LYS A 106 -19.33 33.24 5.07
N GLN A 107 -19.71 31.99 5.33
CA GLN A 107 -20.18 31.54 6.65
C GLN A 107 -19.05 31.51 7.68
N ILE A 108 -17.82 31.15 7.27
CA ILE A 108 -16.63 31.20 8.12
C ILE A 108 -16.33 32.66 8.51
N ASN A 109 -16.41 33.60 7.56
CA ASN A 109 -16.15 35.01 7.84
C ASN A 109 -17.23 35.60 8.76
N GLU A 110 -18.51 35.37 8.47
CA GLU A 110 -19.62 35.81 9.33
C GLU A 110 -19.50 35.24 10.75
N HIS A 111 -19.12 33.97 10.90
CA HIS A 111 -18.88 33.35 12.20
C HIS A 111 -17.78 34.04 13.00
N ILE A 112 -16.66 34.37 12.34
CA ILE A 112 -15.51 35.03 12.98
C ILE A 112 -15.82 36.49 13.30
N GLU A 113 -16.46 37.22 12.39
CA GLU A 113 -16.86 38.62 12.56
C GLU A 113 -17.85 38.79 13.72
N ASN A 114 -18.74 37.79 13.92
CA ASN A 114 -19.68 37.74 15.04
C ASN A 114 -19.06 37.24 16.35
N GLY A 115 -17.73 37.12 16.42
CA GLY A 115 -17.00 36.74 17.62
C GLY A 115 -17.00 35.23 17.92
N GLY A 116 -17.41 34.40 16.97
CA GLY A 116 -17.40 32.95 17.10
C GLY A 116 -15.99 32.36 17.18
N GLU A 117 -15.83 31.34 18.01
CA GLU A 117 -14.53 30.68 18.21
C GLU A 117 -14.19 29.69 17.07
N HIS A 118 -12.90 29.42 16.90
CA HIS A 118 -12.40 28.40 15.98
C HIS A 118 -11.47 27.41 16.71
N PHE A 119 -11.31 26.22 16.13
CA PHE A 119 -10.40 25.23 16.68
C PHE A 119 -8.94 25.69 16.64
N ASN A 120 -8.19 25.37 17.69
CA ASN A 120 -6.77 25.68 17.77
C ASN A 120 -5.93 24.76 16.88
N TRP A 121 -4.67 25.15 16.67
CA TRP A 121 -3.71 24.39 15.86
C TRP A 121 -3.43 22.99 16.40
N GLY A 122 -3.44 22.78 17.73
CA GLY A 122 -3.22 21.47 18.34
C GLY A 122 -4.24 20.44 17.86
N ARG A 123 -5.53 20.79 17.85
CA ARG A 123 -6.58 19.92 17.33
C ARG A 123 -6.39 19.63 15.84
N THR A 124 -6.06 20.63 15.04
CA THR A 124 -5.80 20.46 13.61
C THR A 124 -4.70 19.42 13.37
N ILE A 125 -3.57 19.54 14.08
CA ILE A 125 -2.45 18.60 13.95
C ILE A 125 -2.83 17.19 14.42
N VAL A 126 -3.52 17.05 15.56
CA VAL A 126 -3.96 15.73 16.07
C VAL A 126 -4.89 15.03 15.08
N ILE A 127 -5.86 15.73 14.51
CA ILE A 127 -6.76 15.16 13.51
C ILE A 127 -5.99 14.79 12.23
N SER A 128 -5.02 15.61 11.82
CA SER A 128 -4.13 15.27 10.69
C SER A 128 -3.34 13.99 10.95
N ILE A 129 -2.79 13.81 12.16
CA ILE A 129 -2.09 12.58 12.55
C ILE A 129 -3.03 11.38 12.50
N ILE A 130 -4.26 11.51 13.02
CA ILE A 130 -5.27 10.44 12.94
C ILE A 130 -5.56 10.08 11.47
N GLY A 131 -5.70 11.09 10.60
CA GLY A 131 -5.85 10.89 9.16
C GLY A 131 -4.69 10.09 8.56
N ILE A 132 -3.44 10.48 8.84
CA ILE A 132 -2.25 9.75 8.41
C ILE A 132 -2.27 8.32 8.93
N SER A 133 -2.59 8.10 10.21
CA SER A 133 -2.63 6.77 10.81
C SER A 133 -3.66 5.85 10.15
N ILE A 134 -4.84 6.38 9.81
CA ILE A 134 -5.87 5.62 9.07
C ILE A 134 -5.34 5.22 7.69
N LEU A 135 -4.70 6.15 6.98
CA LEU A 135 -4.14 5.89 5.66
C LEU A 135 -2.99 4.86 5.70
N LEU A 136 -2.06 5.01 6.63
CA LEU A 136 -0.98 4.03 6.84
C LEU A 136 -1.55 2.66 7.20
N GLY A 137 -2.54 2.60 8.09
CA GLY A 137 -3.23 1.36 8.44
C GLY A 137 -3.83 0.66 7.22
N ALA A 138 -4.47 1.40 6.32
CA ALA A 138 -5.01 0.86 5.08
C ALA A 138 -3.92 0.33 4.13
N VAL A 139 -2.83 1.08 3.95
CA VAL A 139 -1.69 0.67 3.11
C VAL A 139 -1.01 -0.59 3.66
N PHE A 140 -0.72 -0.63 4.97
CA PHE A 140 -0.15 -1.82 5.60
C PHE A 140 -1.10 -3.01 5.48
N SER A 141 -2.40 -2.81 5.71
CA SER A 141 -3.39 -3.89 5.55
C SER A 141 -3.39 -4.46 4.13
N ALA A 142 -3.41 -3.61 3.11
CA ALA A 142 -3.31 -4.04 1.71
C ALA A 142 -2.01 -4.78 1.40
N TYR A 143 -0.87 -4.29 1.92
CA TYR A 143 0.42 -4.97 1.78
C TYR A 143 0.40 -6.37 2.42
N PHE A 144 -0.01 -6.48 3.69
CA PHE A 144 -0.07 -7.75 4.40
C PHE A 144 -1.05 -8.74 3.75
N LEU A 145 -2.21 -8.27 3.28
CA LEU A 145 -3.16 -9.11 2.54
C LEU A 145 -2.56 -9.65 1.24
N THR A 146 -1.81 -8.82 0.51
CA THR A 146 -1.17 -9.21 -0.75
C THR A 146 -0.06 -10.23 -0.50
N GLU A 147 0.80 -10.00 0.47
CA GLU A 147 1.89 -10.91 0.82
C GLU A 147 1.37 -12.25 1.39
N THR A 148 0.27 -12.21 2.16
CA THR A 148 -0.42 -13.42 2.62
C THR A 148 -1.02 -14.20 1.45
N ALA A 149 -1.72 -13.51 0.54
CA ALA A 149 -2.29 -14.13 -0.66
C ALA A 149 -1.20 -14.75 -1.56
N ASN A 150 -0.02 -14.15 -1.59
CA ASN A 150 1.15 -14.63 -2.34
C ASN A 150 1.97 -15.69 -1.58
N GLY A 151 1.57 -16.09 -0.37
CA GLY A 151 2.25 -17.13 0.42
C GLY A 151 3.61 -16.73 1.02
N ARG A 152 4.00 -15.45 0.94
CA ARG A 152 5.33 -14.95 1.33
C ARG A 152 5.53 -14.73 2.83
N LEU A 153 4.45 -14.63 3.62
CA LEU A 153 4.52 -14.35 5.06
C LEU A 153 4.57 -15.59 5.95
N THR A 154 4.45 -16.78 5.35
CA THR A 154 4.35 -18.02 6.10
C THR A 154 5.09 -19.11 5.34
N GLU A 155 6.31 -19.39 5.76
CA GLU A 155 7.17 -20.43 5.21
C GLU A 155 7.17 -21.64 6.14
N SER A 156 7.30 -22.82 5.55
CA SER A 156 7.54 -24.09 6.24
C SER A 156 8.81 -24.73 5.69
N THR A 157 9.47 -25.58 6.48
CA THR A 157 10.68 -26.29 6.05
C THR A 157 10.52 -27.78 6.29
N LYS A 158 10.86 -28.59 5.28
CA LYS A 158 10.98 -30.05 5.40
C LYS A 158 12.41 -30.49 5.10
N THR A 159 12.83 -31.57 5.77
CA THR A 159 14.16 -32.18 5.60
C THR A 159 14.05 -33.56 4.97
N TYR A 160 15.01 -33.90 4.10
CA TYR A 160 14.99 -35.12 3.30
C TYR A 160 16.34 -35.83 3.28
N GLY A 161 16.33 -37.17 3.26
CA GLY A 161 17.54 -38.00 3.15
C GLY A 161 18.42 -38.00 4.40
N ALA A 162 19.53 -38.76 4.35
CA ALA A 162 20.47 -38.87 5.47
C ALA A 162 21.21 -37.54 5.75
N MET A 163 21.51 -36.80 4.68
CA MET A 163 22.15 -35.48 4.74
C MET A 163 21.22 -34.35 5.17
N LYS A 164 19.93 -34.64 5.43
CA LYS A 164 18.90 -33.67 5.83
C LYS A 164 18.83 -32.47 4.88
N HIS A 165 18.75 -32.70 3.58
CA HIS A 165 18.52 -31.63 2.61
C HIS A 165 17.24 -30.86 2.96
N GLU A 166 17.27 -29.54 2.85
CA GLU A 166 16.15 -28.70 3.23
C GLU A 166 15.44 -28.12 2.01
N ILE A 167 14.12 -28.25 2.03
CA ILE A 167 13.23 -27.47 1.18
C ILE A 167 12.45 -26.54 2.12
N ALA A 168 12.78 -25.26 2.07
CA ALA A 168 11.92 -24.21 2.59
C ALA A 168 10.89 -23.86 1.52
N TYR A 169 9.61 -23.72 1.89
CA TYR A 169 8.53 -23.52 0.93
C TYR A 169 7.41 -22.65 1.47
N GLN A 170 6.71 -21.97 0.56
CA GLN A 170 5.53 -21.18 0.88
C GLN A 170 4.39 -22.09 1.39
N ASN A 171 3.69 -21.69 2.46
CA ASN A 171 2.61 -22.50 3.05
C ASN A 171 1.39 -22.74 2.13
N ASN A 172 1.29 -22.04 1.00
CA ASN A 172 0.28 -22.31 -0.02
C ASN A 172 0.58 -23.59 -0.84
N ILE A 173 1.76 -24.20 -0.68
CA ILE A 173 2.16 -25.45 -1.33
C ILE A 173 1.80 -26.63 -0.42
N ASN A 174 1.14 -27.65 -0.98
CA ASN A 174 0.81 -28.86 -0.22
C ASN A 174 2.09 -29.65 0.09
N GLU A 175 2.21 -30.19 1.31
CA GLU A 175 3.36 -31.01 1.70
C GLU A 175 3.65 -32.18 0.74
N ASN A 176 2.62 -32.80 0.18
CA ASN A 176 2.78 -33.88 -0.81
C ASN A 176 3.40 -33.38 -2.12
N GLU A 177 3.20 -32.11 -2.49
CA GLU A 177 3.86 -31.49 -3.64
C GLU A 177 5.35 -31.26 -3.35
N VAL A 178 5.67 -30.80 -2.13
CA VAL A 178 7.06 -30.65 -1.64
C VAL A 178 7.77 -32.01 -1.64
N ASP A 179 7.11 -33.06 -1.16
CA ASP A 179 7.65 -34.42 -1.14
C ASP A 179 7.95 -34.94 -2.54
N LYS A 180 7.07 -34.69 -3.53
CA LYS A 180 7.34 -35.02 -4.94
C LYS A 180 8.55 -34.27 -5.50
N ILE A 181 8.72 -32.99 -5.17
CA ILE A 181 9.90 -32.21 -5.58
C ILE A 181 11.17 -32.82 -5.00
N ALA A 182 11.16 -33.18 -3.71
CA ALA A 182 12.29 -33.83 -3.05
C ALA A 182 12.61 -35.21 -3.67
N GLU A 183 11.60 -36.04 -3.95
CA GLU A 183 11.77 -37.32 -4.62
C GLU A 183 12.44 -37.18 -5.99
N VAL A 184 12.03 -36.17 -6.78
CA VAL A 184 12.63 -35.91 -8.08
C VAL A 184 14.07 -35.42 -7.92
N PHE A 185 14.36 -34.56 -6.95
CA PHE A 185 15.75 -34.15 -6.65
C PHE A 185 16.66 -35.31 -6.25
N GLN A 186 16.14 -36.30 -5.53
CA GLN A 186 16.88 -37.53 -5.22
C GLN A 186 17.12 -38.36 -6.49
N LYS A 187 16.09 -38.52 -7.34
CA LYS A 187 16.21 -39.26 -8.61
C LYS A 187 17.19 -38.62 -9.59
N THR A 188 17.29 -37.30 -9.60
CA THR A 188 18.25 -36.56 -10.43
C THR A 188 19.61 -36.41 -9.77
N THR A 189 19.85 -37.06 -8.61
CA THR A 189 21.10 -37.03 -7.84
C THR A 189 21.51 -35.65 -7.34
N PHE A 190 20.59 -34.67 -7.36
CA PHE A 190 20.85 -33.35 -6.80
C PHE A 190 20.82 -33.37 -5.26
N PHE A 191 19.88 -34.13 -4.69
CA PHE A 191 19.87 -34.49 -3.28
C PHE A 191 20.59 -35.84 -3.15
N ASP A 192 21.88 -35.77 -2.83
CA ASP A 192 22.78 -36.92 -2.67
C ASP A 192 23.32 -37.05 -1.24
N ASP A 193 23.96 -38.17 -0.93
CA ASP A 193 24.56 -38.37 0.39
C ASP A 193 25.96 -37.72 0.54
N ALA A 194 26.33 -36.78 -0.34
CA ALA A 194 27.64 -36.13 -0.33
C ALA A 194 27.64 -34.82 0.46
N ILE A 195 26.73 -33.90 0.13
CA ILE A 195 26.62 -32.59 0.79
C ILE A 195 25.17 -32.18 1.01
N THR A 196 24.88 -31.63 2.20
CA THR A 196 23.57 -31.05 2.49
C THR A 196 23.26 -29.92 1.50
N LYS A 197 22.04 -29.93 0.97
CA LYS A 197 21.55 -28.95 0.00
C LYS A 197 20.39 -28.19 0.61
N TYR A 198 20.24 -26.94 0.21
CA TYR A 198 19.18 -26.05 0.63
C TYR A 198 18.57 -25.44 -0.61
N VAL A 199 17.25 -25.55 -0.74
CA VAL A 199 16.48 -24.92 -1.81
C VAL A 199 15.26 -24.25 -1.23
N TYR A 200 14.82 -23.19 -1.90
CA TYR A 200 13.58 -22.52 -1.57
C TYR A 200 12.57 -22.71 -2.70
N LEU A 201 11.35 -23.13 -2.37
CA LEU A 201 10.30 -23.51 -3.30
C LEU A 201 9.11 -22.55 -3.19
N GLU A 202 8.81 -21.89 -4.30
CA GLU A 202 7.63 -21.04 -4.46
C GLU A 202 6.69 -21.64 -5.49
N LYS A 203 5.38 -21.36 -5.34
CA LYS A 203 4.37 -21.71 -6.34
C LYS A 203 3.62 -20.47 -6.76
N ILE A 204 3.92 -20.01 -7.97
CA ILE A 204 3.28 -18.83 -8.57
C ILE A 204 2.32 -19.30 -9.65
N ASN A 205 1.03 -19.01 -9.47
CA ASN A 205 -0.06 -19.56 -10.27
C ASN A 205 -0.07 -21.10 -10.26
N ASN A 206 0.56 -21.71 -11.26
CA ASN A 206 0.69 -23.17 -11.39
C ASN A 206 2.14 -23.61 -11.71
N ASN A 207 3.11 -22.72 -11.55
CA ASN A 207 4.52 -23.00 -11.82
C ASN A 207 5.29 -23.13 -10.51
N TYR A 208 6.24 -24.06 -10.47
CA TYR A 208 7.18 -24.19 -9.37
C TYR A 208 8.42 -23.38 -9.68
N GLU A 209 8.70 -22.38 -8.85
CA GLU A 209 9.93 -21.61 -8.91
C GLU A 209 10.85 -22.05 -7.78
N ILE A 210 12.00 -22.61 -8.13
CA ILE A 210 12.94 -23.21 -7.18
C ILE A 210 14.21 -22.38 -7.16
N SER A 211 14.48 -21.77 -6.02
CA SER A 211 15.69 -20.99 -5.78
C SER A 211 16.82 -21.88 -5.28
N ILE A 212 17.95 -21.85 -5.99
CA ILE A 212 19.14 -22.64 -5.69
C ILE A 212 20.34 -21.70 -5.54
N SER A 213 21.04 -21.80 -4.41
CA SER A 213 22.25 -21.02 -4.19
C SER A 213 23.38 -21.45 -5.13
N CYS A 214 24.05 -20.49 -5.75
CA CYS A 214 25.17 -20.72 -6.64
C CYS A 214 26.31 -19.72 -6.42
N ASN A 215 27.44 -19.94 -7.11
CA ASN A 215 28.50 -18.95 -7.19
C ASN A 215 28.12 -17.82 -8.18
N GLU A 216 28.61 -16.60 -7.94
CA GLU A 216 28.41 -15.44 -8.81
C GLU A 216 28.89 -15.67 -10.25
N SER A 217 29.91 -16.52 -10.45
CA SER A 217 30.43 -16.86 -11.78
C SER A 217 29.37 -17.42 -12.73
N VAL A 218 28.30 -18.03 -12.21
CA VAL A 218 27.20 -18.61 -12.99
C VAL A 218 26.40 -17.57 -13.80
N LYS A 219 26.49 -16.28 -13.40
CA LYS A 219 25.85 -15.17 -14.10
C LYS A 219 26.27 -15.10 -15.57
N ASP A 220 27.58 -15.16 -15.81
CA ASP A 220 28.18 -14.89 -17.11
C ASP A 220 28.78 -16.16 -17.77
N ASP A 221 29.03 -17.21 -16.99
CA ASP A 221 29.62 -18.46 -17.48
C ASP A 221 28.55 -19.49 -17.86
N VAL A 222 28.43 -19.75 -19.17
CA VAL A 222 27.52 -20.76 -19.73
C VAL A 222 27.85 -22.15 -19.21
N ILE A 223 29.13 -22.51 -19.10
CA ILE A 223 29.59 -23.82 -18.64
C ILE A 223 29.22 -24.01 -17.17
N ALA A 224 29.45 -22.98 -16.34
CA ALA A 224 29.07 -23.03 -14.93
C ALA A 224 27.56 -23.15 -14.71
N SER A 225 26.75 -22.62 -15.65
CA SER A 225 25.29 -22.71 -15.57
C SER A 225 24.69 -24.01 -16.13
N GLN A 226 25.44 -24.74 -16.96
CA GLN A 226 24.93 -25.90 -17.69
C GLN A 226 24.39 -27.01 -16.78
N PRO A 227 25.03 -27.39 -15.65
CA PRO A 227 24.49 -28.42 -14.76
C PRO A 227 23.10 -28.09 -14.20
N PHE A 228 22.80 -26.80 -13.98
CA PHE A 228 21.49 -26.36 -13.52
C PHE A 228 20.45 -26.42 -14.64
N VAL A 229 20.84 -26.15 -15.89
CA VAL A 229 19.98 -26.31 -17.08
C VAL A 229 19.61 -27.77 -17.26
N ASP A 230 20.58 -28.67 -17.17
CA ASP A 230 20.37 -30.11 -17.32
C ASP A 230 19.46 -30.64 -16.21
N LEU A 231 19.76 -30.31 -14.95
CA LEU A 231 18.94 -30.67 -13.80
C LEU A 231 17.50 -30.16 -13.94
N ARG A 232 17.32 -28.89 -14.33
CA ARG A 232 15.98 -28.31 -14.55
C ARG A 232 15.21 -29.09 -15.61
N ASN A 233 15.85 -29.40 -16.72
CA ASN A 233 15.23 -30.13 -17.83
C ASN A 233 14.87 -31.56 -17.44
N ASP A 234 15.69 -32.21 -16.62
CA ASP A 234 15.39 -33.52 -16.06
C ASP A 234 14.21 -33.47 -15.10
N MET A 235 14.15 -32.46 -14.22
CA MET A 235 12.99 -32.27 -13.35
C MET A 235 11.71 -31.99 -14.13
N GLN A 236 11.76 -31.16 -15.17
CA GLN A 236 10.59 -30.81 -15.98
C GLN A 236 9.88 -32.04 -16.56
N LYS A 237 10.60 -33.13 -16.83
CA LYS A 237 10.02 -34.41 -17.33
C LYS A 237 9.05 -35.06 -16.33
N PHE A 238 9.20 -34.79 -15.03
CA PHE A 238 8.35 -35.35 -13.97
C PHE A 238 7.13 -34.47 -13.64
N PHE A 239 7.08 -33.25 -14.17
CA PHE A 239 6.01 -32.27 -13.93
C PHE A 239 5.42 -31.76 -15.26
N PRO A 240 4.73 -32.60 -16.06
CA PRO A 240 4.23 -32.18 -17.37
C PRO A 240 3.18 -31.05 -17.30
N ASP A 241 2.44 -30.98 -16.19
CA ASP A 241 1.35 -30.02 -15.99
C ASP A 241 1.79 -28.73 -15.25
N ASN A 242 3.04 -28.67 -14.78
CA ASN A 242 3.60 -27.54 -14.04
C ASN A 242 4.94 -27.13 -14.66
N LYS A 243 5.13 -25.83 -14.93
CA LYS A 243 6.46 -25.36 -15.36
C LYS A 243 7.42 -25.38 -14.16
N ILE A 244 8.60 -25.99 -14.34
CA ILE A 244 9.71 -25.91 -13.40
C ILE A 244 10.61 -24.75 -13.82
N ILE A 245 10.89 -23.83 -12.91
CA ILE A 245 11.73 -22.66 -13.15
C ILE A 245 12.81 -22.65 -12.08
N PHE A 246 14.08 -22.58 -12.47
CA PHE A 246 15.16 -22.38 -11.49
C PHE A 246 15.54 -20.92 -11.41
N LYS A 247 15.63 -20.41 -10.18
CA LYS A 247 16.21 -19.12 -9.84
C LYS A 247 17.57 -19.37 -9.20
N LEU A 248 18.63 -19.06 -9.91
CA LEU A 248 19.98 -19.16 -9.36
C LEU A 248 20.30 -17.88 -8.61
N VAL A 249 20.61 -18.01 -7.32
CA VAL A 249 20.72 -16.88 -6.38
C VAL A 249 22.08 -16.87 -5.67
N VAL A 250 22.57 -15.68 -5.33
CA VAL A 250 23.86 -15.49 -4.65
C VAL A 250 23.65 -14.72 -3.35
N ASN A 251 24.12 -15.27 -2.22
CA ASN A 251 23.96 -14.73 -0.86
C ASN A 251 22.53 -14.72 -0.30
N ASP A 252 21.54 -14.25 -1.06
CA ASP A 252 20.13 -14.16 -0.64
C ASP A 252 19.15 -14.40 -1.80
N LEU A 253 17.87 -14.65 -1.47
CA LEU A 253 16.82 -14.98 -2.45
C LEU A 253 16.49 -13.83 -3.42
N ASN A 254 16.81 -12.58 -3.09
CA ASN A 254 16.52 -11.41 -3.92
C ASN A 254 17.62 -11.16 -4.96
N ASN A 255 18.84 -11.63 -4.70
CA ASN A 255 19.97 -11.51 -5.61
C ASN A 255 20.01 -12.67 -6.61
N MET A 256 19.02 -12.70 -7.50
CA MET A 256 18.95 -13.65 -8.60
C MET A 256 19.93 -13.26 -9.72
N VAL A 257 20.86 -14.16 -10.03
CA VAL A 257 21.86 -13.98 -11.09
C VAL A 257 21.46 -14.64 -12.40
N LYS A 258 20.59 -15.67 -12.38
CA LYS A 258 20.12 -16.34 -13.59
C LYS A 258 18.76 -17.01 -13.39
N ARG A 259 17.90 -16.91 -14.40
CA ARG A 259 16.60 -17.62 -14.47
C ARG A 259 16.67 -18.66 -15.57
N ILE A 260 16.26 -19.90 -15.28
CA ILE A 260 16.27 -21.03 -16.21
C ILE A 260 14.83 -21.56 -16.39
N GLU A 261 14.41 -21.68 -17.64
CA GLU A 261 13.02 -21.93 -18.10
C GLU A 261 12.92 -22.88 -19.29
#